data_AF-A0A6P0U0X3-F1
#
_entry.id   AF-A0A6P0U0X3-F1
#
_cell.length_a   1.000
_cell.length_b   1.000
_cell.length_c   1.000
_cell.angle_alpha   90.00
_cell.angle_beta   90.00
_cell.angle_gamma   90.00
#
_symmetry.space_group_name_H-M   'P 1'
#
loop_
_entity.id
_entity.type
_entity.pdbx_description
1 polymer ?
#
loop_
_entity_poly.entity_id
_entity_poly.type
_entity_poly.pdbx_seq_one_letter_code
_entity_poly.pdbx_strand_id
1 'polypeptide(L)'
;MKFINPKVDYAFKKIFGSEQSKDILISFLNAIIYGGKKVIQSLTILNPFNPGQLISLKDTYLDIKAVLVDGSIVVIEMQVAR
;
A
#
# COMPACT_ATOMS: atom_id res chain seq x y z
N MET A 1 -0.23 15.74 -20.34
CA MET A 1 -0.55 15.41 -18.93
C MET A 1 0.77 15.19 -18.18
N LYS A 2 0.92 15.69 -16.95
CA LYS A 2 2.09 15.40 -16.11
C LYS A 2 1.76 14.22 -15.20
N PHE A 3 2.47 13.11 -15.37
CA PHE A 3 2.35 11.95 -14.49
C PHE A 3 3.33 12.08 -13.32
N ILE A 4 2.91 11.58 -12.15
CA ILE A 4 3.80 11.46 -11.00
C ILE A 4 4.36 10.04 -11.01
N ASN A 5 5.68 9.91 -10.90
CA ASN A 5 6.33 8.61 -10.79
C ASN A 5 5.97 7.98 -9.43
N PRO A 6 5.31 6.81 -9.38
CA PRO A 6 4.91 6.17 -8.12
C PRO A 6 6.09 5.69 -7.27
N LYS A 7 7.31 5.64 -7.84
CA LYS A 7 8.54 5.37 -7.07
C LYS A 7 9.01 6.57 -6.24
N VAL A 8 8.45 7.76 -6.48
CA VAL A 8 8.71 8.92 -5.62
C VAL A 8 7.95 8.74 -4.32
N ASP A 9 8.64 8.85 -3.18
CA ASP A 9 8.09 8.63 -1.83
C ASP A 9 6.74 9.31 -1.60
N TYR A 10 6.63 10.61 -1.91
CA TYR A 10 5.39 11.36 -1.80
C TYR A 10 4.25 10.76 -2.65
N ALA A 11 4.56 10.31 -3.86
CA ALA A 11 3.60 9.71 -4.76
C ALA A 11 3.13 8.35 -4.23
N PHE A 12 4.06 7.51 -3.81
CA PHE A 12 3.78 6.21 -3.21
C PHE A 12 2.84 6.36 -2.00
N LYS A 13 3.20 7.23 -1.05
CA LYS A 13 2.40 7.53 0.14
C LYS A 13 1.02 8.09 -0.20
N LYS A 14 0.91 8.92 -1.23
CA LYS A 14 -0.37 9.47 -1.66
C LYS A 14 -1.26 8.45 -2.35
N ILE A 15 -0.67 7.51 -3.09
CA ILE A 15 -1.40 6.46 -3.82
C ILE A 15 -1.80 5.32 -2.90
N PHE A 16 -0.98 4.95 -1.92
CA PHE A 16 -1.17 3.73 -1.12
C PHE A 16 -1.33 3.98 0.38
N GLY A 17 -0.90 5.13 0.89
CA GLY A 17 -0.85 5.41 2.33
C GLY A 17 -2.12 6.05 2.91
N SER A 18 -3.20 6.18 2.12
CA SER A 18 -4.47 6.76 2.58
C SER A 18 -5.58 5.71 2.71
N GLU A 19 -6.51 5.92 3.64
CA GLU A 19 -7.67 5.04 3.81
C GLU A 19 -8.60 5.04 2.58
N GLN A 20 -8.62 6.14 1.82
CA GLN A 20 -9.41 6.25 0.58
C GLN A 20 -8.82 5.43 -0.58
N SER A 21 -7.56 5.01 -0.47
CA SER A 21 -6.85 4.24 -1.49
C SER A 21 -6.88 2.72 -1.28
N LYS A 22 -7.68 2.21 -0.32
CA LYS A 22 -7.72 0.77 -0.02
C LYS A 22 -8.04 -0.11 -1.23
N ASP A 23 -8.99 0.27 -2.07
CA ASP A 23 -9.36 -0.51 -3.25
C ASP A 23 -8.22 -0.59 -4.28
N ILE A 24 -7.48 0.51 -4.45
CA ILE A 24 -6.31 0.56 -5.33
C ILE A 24 -5.21 -0.35 -4.77
N LEU A 25 -4.99 -0.30 -3.45
CA LEU A 25 -4.00 -1.13 -2.77
C LEU A 25 -4.36 -2.63 -2.84
N ILE A 26 -5.63 -2.99 -2.63
CA ILE A 26 -6.12 -4.38 -2.78
C ILE A 26 -5.90 -4.86 -4.22
N SER A 27 -6.25 -4.05 -5.21
CA SER A 27 -6.06 -4.38 -6.63
C SER A 27 -4.59 -4.60 -6.96
N PHE A 28 -3.72 -3.68 -6.51
CA PHE A 28 -2.29 -3.74 -6.72
C PHE A 28 -1.67 -5.00 -6.08
N LEU A 29 -1.98 -5.29 -4.82
CA LEU A 29 -1.46 -6.46 -4.11
C LEU A 29 -1.94 -7.78 -4.72
N ASN A 30 -3.22 -7.85 -5.12
CA ASN A 30 -3.74 -9.02 -5.83
C ASN A 30 -3.01 -9.23 -7.17
N ALA A 31 -2.68 -8.17 -7.89
CA ALA A 31 -1.92 -8.25 -9.13
C ALA A 31 -0.49 -8.77 -8.92
N ILE A 32 0.21 -8.25 -7.91
CA ILE A 32 1.63 -8.57 -7.68
C ILE A 32 1.83 -9.91 -6.96
N ILE A 33 1.07 -10.18 -5.90
CA ILE A 33 1.28 -11.34 -5.03
C ILE A 33 0.50 -12.57 -5.54
N TYR A 34 -0.72 -12.34 -6.03
CA TYR A 34 -1.68 -13.40 -6.34
C TYR A 34 -1.97 -13.55 -7.84
N GLY A 35 -1.11 -12.98 -8.70
CA GLY A 35 -1.23 -13.09 -10.16
C GLY A 35 -2.55 -12.54 -10.71
N GLY A 36 -3.09 -11.50 -10.09
CA GLY A 36 -4.36 -10.86 -10.47
C GLY A 36 -5.63 -11.53 -9.94
N LYS A 37 -5.50 -12.65 -9.21
CA LYS A 37 -6.67 -13.29 -8.57
C LYS A 37 -7.17 -12.43 -7.41
N LYS A 38 -8.48 -12.31 -7.26
CA LYS A 38 -9.13 -11.57 -6.16
C LYS A 38 -9.05 -12.37 -4.84
N VAL A 39 -7.88 -12.40 -4.22
CA VAL A 39 -7.61 -13.19 -3.00
C VAL A 39 -7.73 -12.35 -1.74
N ILE A 40 -7.28 -11.09 -1.76
CA ILE A 40 -7.46 -10.15 -0.65
C ILE A 40 -8.89 -9.60 -0.69
N GLN A 41 -9.67 -9.79 0.37
CA GLN A 41 -11.03 -9.24 0.52
C GLN A 41 -11.03 -7.85 1.15
N SER A 42 -10.21 -7.65 2.18
CA SER A 42 -10.10 -6.37 2.88
C SER A 42 -8.71 -6.19 3.45
N LEU A 43 -8.35 -4.94 3.75
CA LEU A 43 -7.10 -4.63 4.42
C LEU A 43 -7.21 -3.42 5.34
N THR A 44 -6.27 -3.33 6.27
CA THR A 44 -6.05 -2.19 7.15
C THR A 44 -4.59 -1.78 7.05
N ILE A 45 -4.36 -0.48 6.85
CA ILE A 45 -3.01 0.11 6.89
C ILE A 45 -2.66 0.32 8.36
N LEU A 46 -1.55 -0.28 8.81
CA LEU A 46 -1.13 -0.24 10.22
C LEU A 46 -0.34 1.04 10.54
N ASN A 47 0.35 1.60 9.55
CA ASN A 47 1.14 2.82 9.66
C ASN A 47 0.69 3.89 8.63
N PRO A 48 -0.55 4.40 8.73
CA PRO A 48 -1.10 5.32 7.73
C PRO A 48 -0.23 6.57 7.57
N PHE A 49 -0.08 7.04 6.33
CA PHE A 49 0.75 8.20 6.05
C PHE A 49 0.10 9.47 6.61
N ASN A 50 0.84 10.20 7.44
CA ASN A 50 0.38 11.46 8.02
C ASN A 50 1.15 12.64 7.40
N PRO A 51 0.54 13.46 6.53
CA PRO A 51 1.23 14.52 5.79
C PRO A 51 1.79 15.65 6.67
N GLY A 52 1.38 15.73 7.94
CA GLY A 52 1.90 16.70 8.92
C GLY A 52 3.20 16.29 9.61
N GLN A 53 3.64 15.03 9.49
CA GLN A 53 4.96 14.62 9.97
C GLN A 53 6.00 14.99 8.91
N LEU A 54 6.96 15.83 9.30
CA LEU A 54 8.08 16.30 8.47
C LEU A 54 8.58 15.19 7.55
N ILE A 55 8.74 15.53 6.27
CA ILE A 55 9.34 14.71 5.20
C ILE A 55 10.82 14.48 5.54
N SER A 56 11.07 13.75 6.63
CA SER A 56 12.33 13.08 6.81
C SER A 56 12.33 11.99 5.77
N LEU A 57 13.36 11.99 4.92
CA LEU A 57 13.67 10.99 3.88
C LEU A 57 13.96 9.60 4.48
N LYS A 58 13.11 9.13 5.41
CA LYS A 58 13.13 7.78 5.93
C LYS A 58 12.60 6.84 4.85
N ASP A 59 13.14 5.64 4.87
CA ASP A 59 12.77 4.57 3.95
C ASP A 59 11.25 4.38 3.95
N THR A 60 10.69 4.38 2.75
CA THR A 60 9.25 4.32 2.53
C THR A 60 8.80 2.88 2.69
N TYR A 61 8.25 2.54 3.85
CA TYR A 61 7.59 1.26 4.08
C TYR A 61 6.13 1.43 4.49
N LEU A 62 5.30 0.47 4.12
CA LEU A 62 3.87 0.42 4.40
C LEU A 62 3.50 -0.96 4.95
N ASP A 63 2.97 -0.98 6.16
CA ASP A 63 2.55 -2.18 6.88
C ASP A 63 1.05 -2.38 6.72
N ILE A 64 0.67 -3.57 6.26
CA ILE A 64 -0.69 -3.87 5.85
C ILE A 64 -1.13 -5.18 6.50
N LYS A 65 -2.28 -5.15 7.17
CA LYS A 65 -2.98 -6.34 7.60
C LYS A 65 -4.07 -6.67 6.59
N ALA A 66 -3.98 -7.80 5.91
CA ALA A 66 -4.97 -8.22 4.92
C ALA A 66 -5.77 -9.44 5.41
N VAL A 67 -7.06 -9.44 5.09
CA VAL A 67 -7.97 -10.59 5.27
C VAL A 67 -8.20 -11.23 3.91
N LEU A 68 -7.89 -12.51 3.80
CA LEU A 68 -8.01 -13.29 2.57
C LEU A 68 -9.41 -13.91 2.42
N VAL A 69 -9.66 -14.48 1.23
CA VAL A 69 -10.96 -15.09 0.91
C VAL A 69 -11.36 -16.28 1.78
N ASP A 70 -10.38 -16.99 2.34
CA ASP A 70 -10.57 -18.13 3.24
C ASP A 70 -10.69 -17.71 4.72
N GLY A 71 -10.66 -16.40 5.00
CA GLY A 71 -10.67 -15.84 6.35
C GLY A 71 -9.28 -15.76 7.01
N SER A 72 -8.23 -16.27 6.37
CA SER A 72 -6.86 -16.16 6.86
C SER A 72 -6.41 -14.70 6.90
N ILE A 73 -5.55 -14.38 7.88
CA ILE A 73 -4.97 -13.05 8.04
C ILE A 73 -3.49 -13.12 7.68
N VAL A 74 -3.04 -12.21 6.82
CA VAL A 74 -1.62 -12.05 6.48
C VAL A 74 -1.15 -10.63 6.77
N VAL A 75 0.13 -10.51 7.15
CA VAL A 75 0.81 -9.22 7.30
C VAL A 75 1.72 -9.05 6.08
N ILE A 76 1.58 -7.91 5.41
CA ILE A 76 2.32 -7.56 4.20
C ILE A 76 3.07 -6.26 4.49
N GLU A 77 4.38 -6.29 4.31
CA GLU A 77 5.23 -5.09 4.34
C GLU A 77 5.64 -4.76 2.90
N MET A 78 5.36 -3.52 2.48
CA MET A 78 5.78 -3.00 1.18
C MET A 78 6.89 -1.98 1.37
N GLN A 79 7.99 -2.13 0.64
CA GLN A 79 9.11 -1.19 0.66
C GLN A 79 9.44 -0.69 -0.75
N VAL A 80 9.83 0.58 -0.88
CA VAL A 80 10.37 1.13 -2.14
C VAL A 80 11.89 1.03 -2.11
N ALA A 81 12.46 0.14 -2.92
CA ALA A 81 13.91 0.06 -3.11
C ALA A 81 14.42 1.35 -3.78
N ARG A 82 15.54 1.88 -3.26
CA ARG A 82 16.24 3.05 -3.83
C ARG A 82 16.95 2.69 -5.14
#